data_AF-A0A351KXF9-F1
#
_entry.id   AF-A0A351KXF9-F1
#
_cell.length_a   1.000
_cell.length_b   1.000
_cell.length_c   1.000
_cell.angle_alpha   90.00
_cell.angle_beta   90.00
_cell.angle_gamma   90.00
#
_symmetry.space_group_name_H-M   'P 1'
#
loop_
_entity.id
_entity.type
_entity.pdbx_description
1 polymer ?
#
loop_
_entity_poly.entity_id
_entity_poly.type
_entity_poly.pdbx_seq_one_letter_code
_entity_poly.pdbx_strand_id
1 'polypeptide(L)'
;MWLRLAFVVTVLSITLDGASALAVPDALLPPAIAQNEGRPNRPDRGMQSWIGELNLTPDQMQRMQAIRSRYQNQISQRTQALRQAETELQQLMASNVDSNQIRAKHNQVQSLRQQLAQVRFEIMLEMREVLTPEQRRQLAERMTHRRQNFRDRRMR
;
A
#
# COMPACT_ATOMS: atom_id res chain seq x y z
N MET A 1 57.32 7.66 7.88
CA MET A 1 56.47 6.99 8.88
C MET A 1 55.82 5.77 8.21
N TRP A 2 56.40 4.59 8.48
CA TRP A 2 55.82 3.23 8.56
C TRP A 2 55.02 2.68 7.36
N LEU A 3 55.66 1.88 6.48
CA LEU A 3 55.79 0.41 6.52
C LEU A 3 54.45 -0.36 6.33
N ARG A 4 54.23 -0.82 5.09
CA ARG A 4 53.49 -2.04 4.78
C ARG A 4 54.36 -3.21 5.20
N LEU A 5 53.84 -4.19 5.93
CA LEU A 5 54.30 -5.58 5.86
C LEU A 5 53.30 -6.51 6.56
N ALA A 6 52.98 -7.57 5.82
CA ALA A 6 52.07 -8.65 6.17
C ALA A 6 52.53 -9.39 7.43
N PHE A 7 51.58 -9.75 8.30
CA PHE A 7 51.82 -10.71 9.36
C PHE A 7 51.07 -12.01 9.07
N VAL A 8 51.90 -12.97 8.67
CA VAL A 8 51.84 -14.43 8.79
C VAL A 8 50.68 -14.98 9.61
N VAL A 9 49.91 -15.84 8.93
CA VAL A 9 48.97 -16.79 9.49
C VAL A 9 49.73 -17.78 10.37
N THR A 10 49.47 -17.78 11.67
CA THR A 10 49.83 -18.88 12.56
C THR A 10 48.55 -19.66 12.91
N VAL A 11 48.40 -20.80 12.25
CA VAL A 11 47.41 -21.82 12.60
C VAL A 11 47.86 -22.50 13.89
N LEU A 12 47.14 -22.27 14.98
CA LEU A 12 47.27 -23.04 16.20
C LEU A 12 46.09 -24.01 16.29
N SER A 13 46.27 -25.21 15.73
CA SER A 13 45.33 -26.31 15.89
C SER A 13 45.50 -26.91 17.29
N ILE A 14 44.58 -26.58 18.20
CA ILE A 14 44.38 -27.38 19.40
C ILE A 14 43.06 -28.13 19.21
N THR A 15 43.18 -29.39 18.83
CA THR A 15 42.12 -30.38 18.93
C THR A 15 41.97 -30.77 20.39
N LEU A 16 40.79 -30.52 20.97
CA LEU A 16 40.38 -31.19 22.19
C LEU A 16 38.96 -31.71 22.02
N ASP A 17 38.89 -33.02 21.81
CA ASP A 17 37.68 -33.84 21.84
C ASP A 17 37.05 -33.76 23.24
N GLY A 18 35.77 -33.45 23.29
CA GLY A 18 34.97 -33.41 24.51
C GLY A 18 33.52 -33.68 24.17
N ALA A 19 33.14 -34.96 24.19
CA ALA A 19 31.75 -35.38 24.07
C ALA A 19 30.91 -34.78 25.21
N SER A 20 29.97 -33.91 24.84
CA SER A 20 28.87 -33.49 25.70
C SER A 20 27.57 -33.71 24.95
N ALA A 21 26.95 -34.86 25.17
CA ALA A 21 25.56 -35.08 24.85
C ALA A 21 24.76 -34.75 26.10
N LEU A 22 24.10 -33.59 26.18
CA LEU A 22 22.92 -33.34 27.02
C LEU A 22 22.14 -32.12 26.52
N ALA A 23 20.83 -32.34 26.35
CA ALA A 23 19.71 -31.40 26.33
C ALA A 23 19.66 -30.32 25.22
N VAL A 24 18.82 -30.56 24.21
CA VAL A 24 18.24 -29.49 23.38
C VAL A 24 17.32 -28.67 24.29
N PRO A 25 17.60 -27.38 24.56
CA PRO A 25 16.66 -26.54 25.27
C PRO A 25 15.43 -26.30 24.39
N ASP A 26 14.28 -26.71 24.90
CA ASP A 26 12.95 -26.32 24.45
C ASP A 26 12.77 -24.82 24.70
N ALA A 27 13.18 -23.99 23.75
CA ALA A 27 12.71 -22.63 23.56
C ALA A 27 13.38 -22.03 22.32
N LEU A 28 12.66 -21.13 21.65
CA LEU A 28 12.98 -20.43 20.40
C LEU A 28 12.38 -21.07 19.15
N LEU A 29 11.05 -21.24 19.19
CA LEU A 29 10.26 -20.92 18.00
C LEU A 29 10.75 -19.55 17.51
N PRO A 30 11.24 -19.40 16.26
CA PRO A 30 11.44 -18.08 15.70
C PRO A 30 10.12 -17.34 15.84
N PRO A 31 10.11 -16.02 16.15
CA PRO A 31 8.87 -15.27 16.07
C PRO A 31 8.33 -15.56 14.69
N ALA A 32 7.13 -16.14 14.65
CA ALA A 32 6.38 -16.26 13.42
C ALA A 32 6.31 -14.84 12.87
N ILE A 33 7.19 -14.51 11.92
CA ILE A 33 7.02 -13.35 11.07
C ILE A 33 5.70 -13.68 10.43
N ALA A 34 4.63 -13.05 10.94
CA ALA A 34 3.32 -13.16 10.38
C ALA A 34 3.50 -12.74 8.93
N GLN A 35 3.59 -13.74 8.06
CA GLN A 35 3.66 -13.58 6.63
C GLN A 35 2.35 -12.91 6.25
N ASN A 36 2.35 -11.57 6.27
CA ASN A 36 1.48 -10.78 5.44
C ASN A 36 2.04 -10.84 4.02
N GLU A 37 2.27 -12.06 3.53
CA GLU A 37 2.59 -12.33 2.15
C GLU A 37 1.32 -12.04 1.37
N GLY A 38 1.36 -10.91 0.68
CA GLY A 38 0.60 -10.68 -0.54
C GLY A 38 -0.86 -11.04 -0.46
N ARG A 39 -1.67 -10.29 0.31
CA ARG A 39 -3.07 -10.17 -0.10
C ARG A 39 -3.05 -9.66 -1.55
N PRO A 40 -3.57 -10.43 -2.54
CA PRO A 40 -3.53 -10.01 -3.92
C PRO A 40 -4.12 -8.62 -4.00
N ASN A 41 -3.44 -7.74 -4.73
CA ASN A 41 -3.78 -6.35 -4.86
C ASN A 41 -5.19 -6.25 -5.43
N ARG A 42 -6.20 -6.23 -4.54
CA ARG A 42 -7.61 -6.23 -4.95
C ARG A 42 -7.81 -4.98 -5.80
N PRO A 43 -8.40 -5.10 -7.00
CA PRO A 43 -8.61 -3.95 -7.87
C PRO A 43 -9.31 -2.86 -7.06
N ASP A 44 -8.88 -1.61 -7.26
CA ASP A 44 -9.42 -0.45 -6.54
C ASP A 44 -10.93 -0.38 -6.76
N ARG A 45 -11.69 -0.98 -5.84
CA ARG A 45 -13.13 -1.21 -5.98
C ARG A 45 -13.89 0.12 -6.07
N GLY A 46 -13.28 1.21 -5.56
CA GLY A 46 -13.78 2.57 -5.71
C GLY A 46 -13.78 3.05 -7.16
N MET A 47 -12.72 2.76 -7.92
CA MET A 47 -12.57 3.22 -9.30
C MET A 47 -13.51 2.48 -10.26
N GLN A 48 -13.64 1.16 -10.07
CA GLN A 48 -14.55 0.33 -10.86
C GLN A 48 -16.02 0.75 -10.65
N SER A 49 -16.33 1.23 -9.44
CA SER A 49 -17.68 1.60 -9.08
C SER A 49 -18.19 2.80 -9.88
N TRP A 50 -17.36 3.80 -10.22
CA TRP A 50 -17.85 5.09 -10.74
C TRP A 50 -18.25 5.06 -12.23
N ILE A 51 -17.62 4.18 -13.00
CA ILE A 51 -17.86 4.00 -14.45
C ILE A 51 -18.87 2.89 -14.75
N GLY A 52 -19.30 2.14 -13.73
CA GLY A 52 -20.26 1.05 -13.90
C GLY A 52 -21.49 1.47 -14.68
N GLU A 53 -21.83 0.68 -15.72
CA GLU A 53 -23.03 0.72 -16.57
C GLU A 53 -23.19 1.91 -17.53
N LEU A 54 -22.11 2.45 -18.11
CA LEU A 54 -22.19 3.50 -19.15
C LEU A 54 -22.38 2.95 -20.58
N ASN A 55 -22.74 1.66 -20.72
CA ASN A 55 -22.83 0.96 -22.01
C ASN A 55 -21.61 1.23 -22.91
N LEU A 56 -20.42 1.02 -22.34
CA LEU A 56 -19.16 1.26 -23.06
C LEU A 56 -19.04 0.34 -24.26
N THR A 57 -18.56 0.88 -25.38
CA THR A 57 -18.20 0.04 -26.53
C THR A 57 -16.97 -0.81 -26.22
N PRO A 58 -16.72 -1.91 -26.95
CA PRO A 58 -15.51 -2.72 -26.78
C PRO A 58 -14.22 -1.88 -26.86
N ASP A 59 -14.14 -0.95 -27.81
CA ASP A 59 -13.00 -0.05 -27.96
C ASP A 59 -12.81 0.87 -26.75
N GLN A 60 -13.91 1.42 -26.22
CA GLN A 60 -13.85 2.23 -25.01
C GLN A 60 -13.38 1.40 -23.83
N MET A 61 -13.89 0.16 -23.66
CA MET A 61 -13.45 -0.75 -22.60
C MET A 61 -11.95 -1.04 -22.67
N GLN A 62 -11.41 -1.30 -23.86
CA GLN A 62 -9.99 -1.53 -24.07
C GLN A 62 -9.16 -0.29 -23.67
N ARG A 63 -9.58 0.91 -24.08
CA ARG A 63 -8.91 2.17 -23.70
C ARG A 63 -8.96 2.41 -22.18
N MET A 64 -10.11 2.15 -21.55
CA MET A 64 -10.25 2.22 -20.09
C MET A 64 -9.29 1.27 -19.38
N GLN A 65 -9.14 0.04 -19.88
CA GLN A 65 -8.22 -0.94 -19.32
C GLN A 65 -6.76 -0.50 -19.48
N ALA A 66 -6.39 0.03 -20.64
CA ALA A 66 -5.05 0.56 -20.87
C ALA A 66 -4.71 1.70 -19.90
N ILE A 67 -5.65 2.64 -19.69
CA ILE A 67 -5.52 3.69 -18.69
C ILE A 67 -5.29 3.08 -17.29
N ARG A 68 -6.14 2.14 -16.85
CA ARG A 68 -5.99 1.49 -15.53
C ARG A 68 -4.64 0.82 -15.35
N SER A 69 -4.19 0.07 -16.35
CA SER A 69 -2.92 -0.66 -16.30
C SER A 69 -1.73 0.28 -16.12
N ARG A 70 -1.72 1.45 -16.77
CA ARG A 70 -0.65 2.45 -16.61
C ARG A 70 -0.50 2.92 -15.16
N TYR A 71 -1.61 3.10 -14.46
CA TYR A 71 -1.61 3.63 -13.09
C TYR A 71 -1.59 2.55 -12.00
N GLN A 72 -1.70 1.27 -12.36
CA GLN A 72 -1.86 0.17 -11.41
C GLN A 72 -0.73 0.12 -10.38
N ASN A 73 0.53 0.20 -10.83
CA ASN A 73 1.70 0.14 -9.95
C ASN A 73 1.74 1.35 -9.00
N GLN A 74 1.48 2.55 -9.52
CA GLN A 74 1.46 3.78 -8.73
C GLN A 74 0.37 3.76 -7.65
N ILE A 75 -0.84 3.30 -7.98
CA ILE A 75 -1.91 3.12 -7.00
C ILE A 75 -1.52 2.07 -5.96
N SER A 76 -0.98 0.94 -6.40
CA SER A 76 -0.58 -0.17 -5.52
C SER A 76 0.41 0.29 -4.45
N GLN A 77 1.51 0.91 -4.88
CA GLN A 77 2.57 1.38 -3.99
C GLN A 77 2.06 2.42 -3.00
N ARG A 78 1.30 3.42 -3.47
CA ARG A 78 0.73 4.47 -2.60
C ARG A 78 -0.29 3.91 -1.62
N THR A 79 -1.10 2.94 -2.04
CA THR A 79 -2.07 2.27 -1.17
C THR A 79 -1.36 1.45 -0.09
N GLN A 80 -0.28 0.75 -0.43
CA GLN A 80 0.52 0.00 0.53
C GLN A 80 1.18 0.95 1.54
N ALA A 81 1.82 2.03 1.07
CA ALA A 81 2.43 3.03 1.94
C ALA A 81 1.40 3.68 2.89
N LEU A 82 0.20 3.99 2.39
CA LEU A 82 -0.88 4.52 3.21
C LEU A 82 -1.32 3.52 4.29
N ARG A 83 -1.57 2.26 3.94
CA ARG A 83 -1.96 1.22 4.91
C ARG A 83 -0.92 1.04 6.01
N GLN A 84 0.36 1.03 5.61
CA GLN A 84 1.46 0.93 6.56
C GLN A 84 1.47 2.13 7.51
N ALA A 85 1.40 3.35 6.98
CA ALA A 85 1.39 4.57 7.79
C ALA A 85 0.16 4.64 8.73
N GLU A 86 -1.01 4.17 8.28
CA GLU A 86 -2.21 4.07 9.11
C GLU A 86 -2.07 3.04 10.24
N THR A 87 -1.43 1.89 9.95
CA THR A 87 -1.15 0.86 10.96
C THR A 87 -0.17 1.38 12.02
N GLU A 88 0.90 2.03 11.58
CA GLU A 88 1.89 2.63 12.47
C GLU A 88 1.27 3.76 13.30
N LEU A 89 0.40 4.60 12.70
CA LEU A 89 -0.34 5.61 13.46
C LEU A 89 -1.20 4.97 14.55
N GLN A 90 -1.93 3.89 14.24
CA GLN A 90 -2.75 3.18 15.21
C GLN A 90 -1.91 2.60 16.37
N GLN A 91 -0.71 2.09 16.08
CA GLN A 91 0.23 1.62 17.10
C GLN A 91 0.73 2.76 17.98
N LEU A 92 1.11 3.90 17.38
CA LEU A 92 1.57 5.07 18.13
C LEU A 92 0.48 5.59 19.08
N MET A 93 -0.78 5.60 18.65
CA MET A 93 -1.92 5.99 19.48
C MET A 93 -2.11 5.13 20.74
N ALA A 94 -1.66 3.87 20.72
CA ALA A 94 -1.73 2.95 21.85
C ALA A 94 -0.46 2.94 22.72
N SER A 95 0.55 3.74 22.37
CA SER A 95 1.86 3.76 23.02
C SER A 95 2.06 5.02 23.86
N ASN A 96 3.12 5.05 24.67
CA ASN A 96 3.47 6.20 25.54
C ASN A 96 4.35 7.25 24.81
N VAL A 97 4.34 7.26 23.48
CA VAL A 97 5.14 8.20 22.69
C VAL A 97 4.63 9.64 22.82
N ASP A 98 5.52 10.59 22.58
CA ASP A 98 5.17 12.01 22.62
C ASP A 98 4.14 12.38 21.53
N SER A 99 3.23 13.30 21.87
CA SER A 99 2.16 13.74 20.98
C SER A 99 2.66 14.34 19.66
N ASN A 100 3.87 14.89 19.61
CA ASN A 100 4.45 15.41 18.37
C ASN A 100 4.77 14.30 17.38
N GLN A 101 5.17 13.11 17.84
CA GLN A 101 5.42 11.96 16.98
C GLN A 101 4.11 11.46 16.35
N ILE A 102 3.03 11.43 17.15
CA ILE A 102 1.69 11.09 16.66
C ILE A 102 1.22 12.08 15.60
N ARG A 103 1.39 13.40 15.85
CA ARG A 103 1.04 14.46 14.89
C ARG A 103 1.84 14.34 13.59
N ALA A 104 3.15 14.09 13.69
CA ALA A 104 4.00 13.88 12.52
C ALA A 104 3.50 12.69 11.68
N LYS A 105 3.16 11.57 12.35
CA LYS A 105 2.63 10.39 11.66
C LYS A 105 1.26 10.63 11.03
N HIS A 106 0.37 11.35 11.73
CA HIS A 106 -0.91 11.77 11.19
C HIS A 106 -0.73 12.62 9.93
N ASN A 107 0.20 13.58 9.92
CA ASN A 107 0.46 14.42 8.75
C ASN A 107 0.98 13.60 7.56
N GLN A 108 1.81 12.58 7.81
CA GLN A 108 2.24 11.64 6.77
C GLN A 108 1.04 10.90 6.16
N VAL A 109 0.11 10.39 7.00
CA VAL A 109 -1.12 9.73 6.53
C VAL A 109 -1.96 10.68 5.68
N GLN A 110 -2.14 11.93 6.10
CA GLN A 110 -2.90 12.93 5.33
C GLN A 110 -2.25 13.21 3.97
N SER A 111 -0.94 13.38 3.92
CA SER A 111 -0.19 13.58 2.67
C SER A 111 -0.37 12.40 1.71
N LEU A 112 -0.24 11.15 2.20
CA LEU A 112 -0.43 9.95 1.39
C LEU A 112 -1.87 9.83 0.85
N ARG A 113 -2.87 10.19 1.65
CA ARG A 113 -4.28 10.24 1.22
C ARG A 113 -4.50 11.26 0.10
N GLN A 114 -3.95 12.46 0.24
CA GLN A 114 -4.04 13.51 -0.78
C GLN A 114 -3.37 13.07 -2.08
N GLN A 115 -2.17 12.49 -2.01
CA GLN A 115 -1.47 11.98 -3.18
C GLN A 115 -2.27 10.88 -3.89
N LEU A 116 -2.84 9.93 -3.14
CA LEU A 116 -3.69 8.89 -3.73
C LEU A 116 -4.96 9.47 -4.36
N ALA A 117 -5.57 10.48 -3.73
CA ALA A 117 -6.72 11.19 -4.28
C ALA A 117 -6.38 11.91 -5.59
N GLN A 118 -5.22 12.56 -5.67
CA GLN A 118 -4.75 13.20 -6.90
C GLN A 118 -4.61 12.19 -8.04
N VAL A 119 -3.97 11.05 -7.78
CA VAL A 119 -3.81 10.00 -8.80
C VAL A 119 -5.15 9.49 -9.31
N ARG A 120 -6.11 9.26 -8.41
CA ARG A 120 -7.47 8.85 -8.80
C ARG A 120 -8.18 9.92 -9.62
N PHE A 121 -7.96 11.20 -9.31
CA PHE A 121 -8.51 12.30 -10.07
C PHE A 121 -7.96 12.35 -11.49
N GLU A 122 -6.64 12.21 -11.68
CA GLU A 122 -6.02 12.17 -13.01
C GLU A 122 -6.57 11.02 -13.86
N ILE A 123 -6.68 9.82 -13.27
CA ILE A 123 -7.24 8.67 -13.99
C ILE A 123 -8.70 8.94 -14.37
N MET A 124 -9.48 9.59 -13.50
CA MET A 124 -10.86 9.95 -13.79
C MET A 124 -10.94 10.94 -14.97
N LEU A 125 -10.05 11.93 -15.05
CA LEU A 125 -9.97 12.84 -16.19
C LEU A 125 -9.64 12.09 -17.48
N GLU A 126 -8.64 11.22 -17.47
CA GLU A 126 -8.28 10.42 -18.66
C GLU A 126 -9.42 9.50 -19.12
N MET A 127 -10.11 8.85 -18.18
CA MET A 127 -11.25 7.99 -18.49
C MET A 127 -12.42 8.80 -19.05
N ARG A 128 -12.67 10.01 -18.52
CA ARG A 128 -13.69 10.93 -19.04
C ARG A 128 -13.44 11.26 -20.52
N GLU A 129 -12.19 11.39 -20.94
CA GLU A 129 -11.86 11.69 -22.34
C GLU A 129 -12.19 10.56 -23.32
N VAL A 130 -12.32 9.32 -22.84
CA VAL A 130 -12.78 8.17 -23.64
C VAL A 130 -14.30 8.18 -23.86
N LEU A 131 -15.06 8.84 -22.99
CA LEU A 131 -16.51 8.86 -23.02
C LEU A 131 -17.08 9.85 -24.03
N THR A 132 -18.22 9.52 -24.61
CA THR A 132 -19.01 10.44 -25.43
C THR A 132 -19.64 11.54 -24.57
N PRO A 133 -20.06 12.69 -25.15
CA PRO A 133 -20.76 13.73 -24.41
C PRO A 133 -21.99 13.22 -23.65
N GLU A 134 -22.74 12.28 -24.24
CA GLU A 134 -23.91 11.68 -23.62
C GLU A 134 -23.55 10.80 -22.42
N GLN A 135 -22.54 9.93 -22.56
CA GLN A 135 -22.04 9.12 -21.44
C GLN A 135 -21.49 9.98 -20.30
N ARG A 136 -20.88 11.14 -20.60
CA ARG A 136 -20.41 12.10 -19.59
C ARG A 136 -21.57 12.70 -18.79
N ARG A 137 -22.72 12.99 -19.41
CA ARG A 137 -23.93 13.46 -18.71
C ARG A 137 -24.48 12.38 -17.78
N GLN A 138 -24.63 11.16 -18.29
CA GLN A 138 -25.08 10.01 -17.48
C GLN A 138 -24.14 9.76 -16.28
N LEU A 139 -22.83 9.90 -16.49
CA LEU A 139 -21.85 9.81 -15.40
C LEU A 139 -22.08 10.90 -14.33
N ALA A 140 -22.29 12.15 -14.73
CA ALA A 140 -22.53 13.26 -13.81
C ALA A 140 -23.82 13.08 -12.97
N GLU A 141 -24.91 12.60 -13.60
CA GLU A 141 -26.16 12.29 -12.92
C GLU A 141 -25.98 11.20 -11.87
N ARG A 142 -25.26 10.12 -12.21
CA ARG A 142 -24.98 9.02 -11.29
C ARG A 142 -24.09 9.45 -10.12
N MET A 143 -23.10 10.30 -10.36
CA MET A 143 -22.28 10.86 -9.29
C MET A 143 -23.13 11.68 -8.30
N THR A 144 -24.09 12.44 -8.82
CA THR A 144 -25.02 13.23 -7.99
C THR A 144 -25.92 12.32 -7.13
N HIS A 145 -26.50 11.28 -7.72
CA HIS A 145 -27.33 10.31 -7.00
C HIS A 145 -26.56 9.58 -5.90
N ARG A 146 -25.33 9.14 -6.16
CA ARG A 146 -24.49 8.52 -5.12
C ARG A 146 -24.22 9.47 -3.96
N ARG A 147 -23.98 10.74 -4.25
CA ARG A 147 -23.75 11.76 -3.21
C ARG A 147 -24.99 11.94 -2.34
N GLN A 148 -26.19 11.94 -2.93
CA GLN A 148 -27.45 12.01 -2.21
C GLN A 148 -27.66 10.77 -1.34
N ASN A 149 -27.55 9.57 -1.92
CA ASN A 149 -27.69 8.31 -1.19
C ASN A 149 -26.72 8.21 0.01
N PHE A 150 -25.49 8.71 -0.14
CA PHE A 150 -24.53 8.75 0.95
C PHE A 150 -24.93 9.73 2.06
N ARG A 151 -25.48 10.90 1.70
CA ARG A 151 -26.02 11.86 2.67
C ARG A 151 -27.20 11.26 3.44
N ASP A 152 -28.13 10.63 2.75
CA ASP A 152 -29.33 10.06 3.35
C ASP A 152 -28.99 8.93 4.35
N ARG A 153 -27.99 8.10 4.02
CA ARG A 153 -27.47 7.07 4.94
C ARG A 153 -26.81 7.64 6.20
N ARG A 154 -26.29 8.86 6.16
CA ARG A 154 -25.70 9.52 7.34
C ARG A 154 -26.73 10.24 8.20
N MET A 155 -27.92 10.51 7.66
CA MET A 155 -29.02 11.19 8.35
C MET A 155 -30.04 10.22 8.96
N ARG A 156 -29.90 8.92 8.70
CA ARG A 156 -30.62 7.82 9.37
C ARG A 156 -29.77 7.28 10.50
#